data_AF-A0AAU8IHZ3-F1
#
_entry.id   AF-A0AAU8IHZ3-F1
#
_cell.length_a   1.000
_cell.length_b   1.000
_cell.length_c   1.000
_cell.angle_alpha   90.00
_cell.angle_beta   90.00
_cell.angle_gamma   90.00
#
_symmetry.space_group_name_H-M   'P 1'
#
loop_
_entity.id
_entity.type
_entity.pdbx_description
1 polymer ?
#
loop_
_entity_poly.entity_id
_entity_poly.type
_entity_poly.pdbx_seq_one_letter_code
_entity_poly.pdbx_strand_id
1 'polypeptide(L)'
;MSLFRRKADQIGQLQEAIVTKARQIRQLKRRALDETQRLDQHLQELQEAIEAAYLRIEQALHQDPQKQMLIKEQLHTRMDPCPRMGEHLLLLGMITARQLMNSLREQKRSGGKLGEILVRLGYVGRDRLQSVIDQSGRRPLIGELLVQSGHVKRKDLDRALTRQESAGGMLGDMLLSMNLISPAQLADALAVQGHMKRLTGYDRQEVIRSKLPEKAARKFKAIVIRQSAGQCVVAAENALSATQIHELGRIVASPVTQVLASSQEMERLWTLAYASDWLRESTEKLRTEQPENSASQTFSRYRSSG
;
A
#
# COMPACT_ATOMS: atom_id res chain seq x y z
N MET A 1 -52.65 -43.57 -40.04
CA MET A 1 -53.07 -42.22 -40.48
C MET A 1 -52.92 -41.13 -39.39
N SER A 2 -53.21 -41.40 -38.11
CA SER A 2 -53.18 -40.37 -37.05
C SER A 2 -51.77 -39.89 -36.63
N LEU A 3 -50.77 -40.77 -36.64
CA LEU A 3 -49.38 -40.43 -36.26
C LEU A 3 -48.68 -39.50 -37.26
N PHE A 4 -48.94 -39.66 -38.56
CA PHE A 4 -48.36 -38.82 -39.61
C PHE A 4 -48.90 -37.40 -39.57
N ARG A 5 -50.21 -37.22 -39.33
CA ARG A 5 -50.80 -35.88 -39.12
C ARG A 5 -50.20 -35.19 -37.90
N ARG A 6 -50.10 -35.88 -36.76
CA ARG A 6 -49.48 -35.32 -35.54
C ARG A 6 -48.04 -34.88 -35.77
N LYS A 7 -47.23 -35.66 -36.49
CA LYS A 7 -45.86 -35.26 -36.85
C LYS A 7 -45.82 -34.06 -37.79
N ALA A 8 -46.71 -33.99 -38.77
CA ALA A 8 -46.79 -32.85 -39.68
C ALA A 8 -47.18 -31.55 -38.95
N ASP A 9 -48.18 -31.62 -38.05
CA ASP A 9 -48.60 -30.49 -37.22
C ASP A 9 -47.46 -30.03 -36.28
N GLN A 10 -46.74 -30.98 -35.67
CA GLN A 10 -45.61 -30.70 -34.80
C GLN A 10 -44.43 -30.04 -35.56
N ILE A 11 -44.17 -30.46 -36.80
CA ILE A 11 -43.19 -29.82 -37.68
C ILE A 11 -43.63 -28.38 -38.03
N GLY A 12 -44.91 -28.17 -38.34
CA GLY A 12 -45.46 -26.83 -38.61
C GLY A 12 -45.30 -25.88 -37.41
N GLN A 13 -45.64 -26.36 -36.21
CA GLN A 13 -45.47 -25.60 -34.96
C GLN A 13 -44.00 -25.26 -34.69
N LEU A 14 -43.08 -26.19 -34.93
CA LEU A 14 -41.64 -25.95 -34.79
C LEU A 14 -41.12 -24.94 -35.83
N GLN A 15 -41.59 -25.01 -37.07
CA GLN A 15 -41.22 -24.04 -38.12
C GLN A 15 -41.69 -22.62 -37.75
N GLU A 16 -42.92 -22.48 -37.26
CA GLU A 16 -43.44 -21.19 -36.81
C GLU A 16 -42.69 -20.63 -35.59
N ALA A 17 -42.33 -21.50 -34.63
CA ALA A 17 -41.49 -21.15 -33.50
C ALA A 17 -40.09 -20.68 -33.93
N ILE A 18 -39.46 -21.35 -34.90
CA ILE A 18 -38.15 -20.98 -35.47
C ILE A 18 -38.23 -19.59 -36.11
N VAL A 19 -39.25 -19.33 -36.95
CA VAL A 19 -39.44 -18.01 -37.60
C VAL A 19 -39.61 -16.91 -36.55
N THR A 20 -40.40 -17.18 -35.51
CA THR A 20 -40.65 -16.23 -34.42
C THR A 20 -39.38 -15.94 -33.62
N LYS A 21 -38.61 -16.97 -33.25
CA LYS A 21 -37.32 -16.82 -32.57
C LYS A 21 -36.29 -16.09 -33.45
N ALA A 22 -36.24 -16.36 -34.75
CA ALA A 22 -35.38 -15.64 -35.69
C ALA A 22 -35.73 -14.15 -35.81
N ARG A 23 -37.01 -13.77 -35.68
CA ARG A 23 -37.42 -12.36 -35.57
C ARG A 23 -36.97 -11.74 -34.25
N GLN A 24 -37.16 -12.43 -33.13
CA GLN A 24 -36.70 -11.97 -31.80
C GLN A 24 -35.18 -11.76 -31.77
N ILE A 25 -34.39 -12.69 -32.29
CA ILE A 25 -32.92 -12.56 -32.38
C ILE A 25 -32.52 -11.35 -33.21
N ARG A 26 -33.15 -11.13 -34.37
CA ARG A 26 -32.89 -9.95 -35.21
C ARG A 26 -33.19 -8.64 -34.47
N GLN A 27 -34.30 -8.58 -33.74
CA GLN A 27 -34.68 -7.41 -32.95
C GLN A 27 -33.69 -7.16 -31.80
N LEU A 28 -33.29 -8.20 -31.07
CA LEU A 28 -32.30 -8.10 -30.00
C LEU A 28 -30.94 -7.64 -30.54
N LYS A 29 -30.49 -8.18 -31.68
CA LYS A 29 -29.24 -7.76 -32.32
C LYS A 29 -29.27 -6.29 -32.71
N ARG A 30 -30.40 -5.80 -33.22
CA ARG A 30 -30.57 -4.37 -33.55
C ARG A 30 -30.52 -3.49 -32.31
N ARG A 31 -31.23 -3.86 -31.24
CA ARG A 31 -31.19 -3.14 -29.96
C ARG A 31 -29.78 -3.09 -29.36
N ALA A 32 -29.07 -4.22 -29.37
CA ALA A 32 -27.69 -4.28 -28.90
C ALA A 32 -26.77 -3.37 -29.73
N LEU A 33 -26.95 -3.33 -31.06
CA LEU A 33 -26.19 -2.43 -31.93
C LEU A 33 -26.48 -0.95 -31.61
N ASP A 34 -27.75 -0.58 -31.48
CA ASP A 34 -28.15 0.80 -31.14
C ASP A 34 -27.59 1.21 -29.76
N GLU A 35 -27.58 0.29 -28.79
CA GLU A 35 -27.02 0.52 -27.46
C GLU A 35 -25.50 0.65 -27.47
N THR A 36 -24.79 -0.18 -28.25
CA THR A 36 -23.33 -0.02 -28.44
C THR A 36 -22.99 1.33 -29.07
N GLN A 37 -23.75 1.79 -30.06
CA GLN A 37 -23.54 3.09 -30.69
C GLN A 37 -23.76 4.26 -29.70
N ARG A 38 -24.78 4.17 -28.85
CA ARG A 38 -25.03 5.17 -27.80
C ARG A 38 -23.89 5.22 -26.79
N LEU A 39 -23.40 4.07 -26.34
CA LEU A 39 -22.28 3.99 -25.40
C LEU A 39 -20.99 4.54 -26.01
N ASP A 40 -20.71 4.24 -27.29
CA ASP A 40 -19.56 4.78 -28.00
C ASP A 40 -19.64 6.30 -28.14
N GLN A 41 -20.81 6.85 -28.46
CA GLN A 41 -21.04 8.29 -28.51
C GLN A 41 -20.82 8.96 -27.15
N HIS A 42 -21.39 8.40 -26.08
CA HIS A 42 -21.24 8.96 -24.74
C HIS A 42 -19.78 8.90 -24.25
N LEU A 43 -19.07 7.81 -24.57
CA LEU A 43 -17.66 7.69 -24.25
C LEU A 43 -16.84 8.75 -24.99
N GLN A 44 -17.18 9.06 -26.24
CA GLN A 44 -16.55 10.14 -27.00
C GLN A 44 -16.79 11.51 -26.36
N GLU A 45 -18.02 11.83 -25.95
CA GLU A 45 -18.36 13.07 -25.24
C GLU A 45 -17.56 13.23 -23.94
N LEU A 46 -17.45 12.16 -23.14
CA LEU A 46 -16.64 12.16 -21.92
C LEU A 46 -15.15 12.37 -22.21
N GLN A 47 -14.63 11.80 -23.29
CA GLN A 47 -13.24 12.01 -23.70
C GLN A 47 -12.98 13.46 -24.09
N GLU A 48 -13.88 14.10 -24.83
CA GLU A 48 -13.80 15.50 -25.20
C GLU A 48 -13.87 16.42 -23.97
N ALA A 49 -14.73 16.09 -22.99
CA ALA A 49 -14.82 16.83 -21.74
C ALA A 49 -13.53 16.73 -20.90
N ILE A 50 -12.91 15.55 -20.84
CA ILE A 50 -11.62 15.32 -20.19
C ILE A 50 -10.51 16.11 -20.90
N GLU A 51 -10.47 16.10 -22.23
CA GLU A 51 -9.50 16.87 -23.03
C GLU A 51 -9.63 18.37 -22.73
N ALA A 52 -10.85 18.91 -22.72
CA ALA A 52 -11.11 20.30 -22.38
C ALA A 52 -10.70 20.64 -20.94
N ALA A 53 -10.87 19.72 -19.98
CA ALA A 53 -10.41 19.92 -18.61
C ALA A 53 -8.89 19.99 -18.52
N TYR A 54 -8.16 19.08 -19.18
CA TYR A 54 -6.71 19.10 -19.22
C TYR A 54 -6.16 20.36 -19.86
N LEU A 55 -6.77 20.83 -20.96
CA LEU A 55 -6.35 22.07 -21.62
C LEU A 55 -6.53 23.29 -20.71
N ARG A 56 -7.63 23.36 -19.95
CA ARG A 56 -7.84 24.43 -18.95
C ARG A 56 -6.80 24.39 -17.84
N ILE A 57 -6.46 23.19 -17.36
CA ILE A 57 -5.40 23.01 -16.34
C ILE A 57 -4.06 23.48 -16.90
N GLU A 58 -3.70 23.05 -18.11
CA GLU A 58 -2.46 23.46 -18.78
C GLU A 58 -2.40 24.99 -18.94
N GLN A 59 -3.47 25.62 -19.40
CA GLN A 59 -3.55 27.09 -19.51
C GLN A 59 -3.41 27.78 -18.15
N ALA A 60 -4.10 27.30 -17.12
CA ALA A 60 -4.02 27.87 -15.78
C ALA A 60 -2.61 27.73 -15.16
N LEU A 61 -1.92 26.62 -15.42
CA LEU A 61 -0.54 26.41 -14.97
C LEU A 61 0.44 27.35 -15.68
N HIS A 62 0.20 27.70 -16.95
CA HIS A 62 1.02 28.67 -17.67
C HIS A 62 0.80 30.12 -17.21
N GLN A 63 -0.41 30.44 -16.74
CA GLN A 63 -0.77 31.78 -16.27
C GLN A 63 -0.18 32.13 -14.89
N ASP A 64 0.21 31.12 -14.10
CA ASP A 64 0.76 31.30 -12.74
C ASP A 64 2.03 30.44 -12.52
N PRO A 65 3.22 30.97 -12.89
CA PRO A 65 4.49 30.24 -12.75
C PRO A 65 4.85 29.89 -11.30
N GLN A 66 4.41 30.70 -10.32
CA GLN A 66 4.67 30.45 -8.91
C GLN A 66 3.86 29.25 -8.42
N LYS A 67 2.59 29.15 -8.81
CA LYS A 67 1.75 27.97 -8.54
C LYS A 67 2.30 26.72 -9.21
N GLN A 68 2.83 26.84 -10.42
CA GLN A 68 3.50 25.72 -11.10
C GLN A 68 4.74 25.23 -10.34
N MET A 69 5.55 26.16 -9.81
CA MET A 69 6.73 25.83 -9.01
C MET A 69 6.35 25.18 -7.68
N LEU A 70 5.33 25.70 -6.99
CA LEU A 70 4.82 25.16 -5.72
C LEU A 70 4.26 23.74 -5.88
N ILE A 71 3.52 23.47 -6.97
CA ILE A 71 3.01 22.14 -7.29
C ILE A 71 4.16 21.16 -7.58
N LYS A 72 5.15 21.59 -8.37
CA LYS A 72 6.36 20.80 -8.62
C LYS A 72 7.07 20.45 -7.31
N GLU A 73 7.25 21.40 -6.41
CA GLU A 73 7.90 21.18 -5.11
C GLU A 73 7.10 20.24 -4.20
N GLN A 74 5.77 20.39 -4.15
CA GLN A 74 4.87 19.54 -3.36
C GLN A 74 4.80 18.09 -3.86
N LEU A 75 4.90 17.86 -5.17
CA LEU A 75 4.98 16.51 -5.75
C LEU A 75 6.24 15.74 -5.31
N HIS A 76 7.33 16.43 -4.96
CA HIS A 76 8.55 15.79 -4.45
C HIS A 76 8.49 15.48 -2.95
N THR A 77 7.54 16.07 -2.19
CA THR A 77 7.54 16.02 -0.72
C THR A 77 6.37 15.26 -0.08
N ARG A 78 5.27 14.97 -0.78
CA ARG A 78 4.10 14.32 -0.16
C ARG A 78 3.77 12.91 -0.67
N MET A 79 3.49 12.05 0.30
CA MET A 79 2.91 10.71 0.19
C MET A 79 1.43 10.71 -0.26
N ASP A 80 1.03 11.63 -1.13
CA ASP A 80 -0.30 11.57 -1.75
C ASP A 80 -0.28 10.53 -2.89
N PRO A 81 -1.40 9.84 -3.20
CA PRO A 81 -1.45 8.92 -4.32
C PRO A 81 -1.01 9.66 -5.58
N CYS A 82 0.19 9.30 -6.07
CA CYS A 82 0.80 9.98 -7.19
C CYS A 82 -0.20 10.01 -8.37
N PRO A 83 -0.39 11.16 -9.02
CA PRO A 83 -1.23 11.25 -10.20
C PRO A 83 -0.82 10.18 -11.22
N ARG A 84 -1.75 9.72 -12.05
CA ARG A 84 -1.44 8.66 -13.03
C ARG A 84 -0.23 9.10 -13.86
N MET A 85 0.64 8.17 -14.27
CA MET A 85 1.93 8.51 -14.95
C MET A 85 1.80 9.58 -16.04
N GLY A 86 0.72 9.54 -16.85
CA GLY A 86 0.46 10.55 -17.86
C GLY A 86 0.17 11.96 -17.30
N GLU A 87 -0.61 12.06 -16.22
CA GLU A 87 -0.89 13.32 -15.52
C GLU A 87 0.37 13.87 -14.84
N HIS A 88 1.21 12.99 -14.28
CA HIS A 88 2.47 13.40 -13.67
C HIS A 88 3.45 13.95 -14.72
N LEU A 89 3.56 13.31 -15.88
CA LEU A 89 4.36 13.82 -17.00
C LEU A 89 3.84 15.16 -17.52
N LEU A 90 2.51 15.36 -17.54
CA LEU A 90 1.88 16.63 -17.89
C LEU A 90 2.21 17.74 -16.89
N LEU A 91 2.10 17.46 -15.59
CA LEU A 91 2.40 18.42 -14.52
C LEU A 91 3.88 18.84 -14.49
N LEU A 92 4.78 17.89 -14.79
CA LEU A 92 6.21 18.17 -14.92
C LEU A 92 6.53 18.98 -16.20
N GLY A 93 5.58 19.10 -17.13
CA GLY A 93 5.75 19.76 -18.43
C GLY A 93 6.57 18.93 -19.42
N MET A 94 6.67 17.62 -19.21
CA MET A 94 7.39 16.72 -20.12
C MET A 94 6.57 16.34 -21.34
N ILE A 95 5.25 16.39 -21.22
CA ILE A 95 4.29 16.20 -22.32
C ILE A 95 3.17 17.22 -22.20
N THR A 96 2.51 17.54 -23.32
CA THR A 96 1.33 18.42 -23.36
C THR A 96 0.03 17.64 -23.20
N ALA A 97 -1.09 18.33 -22.90
CA ALA A 97 -2.40 17.67 -22.79
C ALA A 97 -2.75 16.95 -24.10
N ARG A 98 -2.42 17.57 -25.24
CA ARG A 98 -2.63 16.99 -26.57
C ARG A 98 -1.79 15.74 -26.80
N GLN A 99 -0.53 15.73 -26.39
CA GLN A 99 0.35 14.56 -26.49
C GLN A 99 -0.13 13.40 -25.61
N LEU A 100 -0.57 13.70 -24.38
CA LEU A 100 -1.16 12.70 -23.48
C LEU A 100 -2.43 12.09 -24.08
N MET A 101 -3.32 12.92 -24.65
CA MET A 101 -4.56 12.46 -25.28
C MET A 101 -4.31 11.59 -26.52
N ASN A 102 -3.41 12.01 -27.40
CA ASN A 102 -3.02 11.20 -28.55
C ASN A 102 -2.49 9.82 -28.11
N SER A 103 -1.67 9.79 -27.06
CA SER A 103 -1.10 8.56 -26.52
C SER A 103 -2.14 7.65 -25.86
N LEU A 104 -3.14 8.21 -25.18
CA LEU A 104 -4.25 7.45 -24.60
C LEU A 104 -5.19 6.89 -25.66
N ARG A 105 -5.46 7.64 -26.74
CA ARG A 105 -6.21 7.14 -27.91
C ARG A 105 -5.48 5.96 -28.56
N GLU A 106 -4.16 6.07 -28.70
CA GLU A 106 -3.31 5.01 -29.24
C GLU A 106 -3.27 3.78 -28.31
N GLN A 107 -3.21 3.98 -27.00
CA GLN A 107 -3.27 2.90 -26.01
C GLN A 107 -4.61 2.16 -26.04
N LYS A 108 -5.72 2.87 -26.24
CA LYS A 108 -7.05 2.24 -26.36
C LYS A 108 -7.17 1.40 -27.63
N ARG A 109 -6.52 1.82 -28.74
CA ARG A 109 -6.55 1.10 -30.03
C ARG A 109 -5.59 -0.09 -30.07
N SER A 110 -4.38 0.08 -29.56
CA SER A 110 -3.29 -0.89 -29.72
C SER A 110 -2.97 -1.68 -28.45
N GLY A 111 -3.51 -1.28 -27.29
CA GLY A 111 -3.13 -1.83 -25.98
C GLY A 111 -1.73 -1.39 -25.53
N GLY A 112 -1.21 -2.02 -24.48
CA GLY A 112 0.16 -1.81 -24.00
C GLY A 112 0.33 -0.71 -22.95
N LYS A 113 1.60 -0.43 -22.59
CA LYS A 113 1.95 0.53 -21.54
C LYS A 113 2.01 1.95 -22.11
N LEU A 114 1.32 2.89 -21.47
CA LEU A 114 1.29 4.30 -21.88
C LEU A 114 2.70 4.90 -22.03
N GLY A 115 3.63 4.58 -21.13
CA GLY A 115 5.01 5.05 -21.21
C GLY A 115 5.76 4.61 -22.47
N GLU A 116 5.57 3.36 -22.91
CA GLU A 116 6.18 2.86 -24.14
C GLU A 116 5.61 3.55 -25.37
N ILE A 117 4.30 3.82 -25.36
CA ILE A 117 3.60 4.57 -26.41
C ILE A 117 4.12 6.00 -26.48
N LEU A 118 4.28 6.68 -25.33
CA LEU A 118 4.82 8.04 -25.26
C LEU A 118 6.24 8.13 -25.81
N VAL A 119 7.09 7.13 -25.53
CA VAL A 119 8.45 7.04 -26.09
C VAL A 119 8.42 6.74 -27.58
N ARG A 120 7.60 5.78 -28.02
CA ARG A 120 7.46 5.39 -29.43
C ARG A 120 6.95 6.53 -30.30
N LEU A 121 6.03 7.35 -29.79
CA LEU A 121 5.52 8.56 -30.46
C LEU A 121 6.50 9.74 -30.40
N GLY A 122 7.64 9.59 -29.72
CA GLY A 122 8.68 10.62 -29.60
C GLY A 122 8.31 11.78 -28.68
N TYR A 123 7.28 11.64 -27.84
CA TYR A 123 6.83 12.71 -26.94
C TYR A 123 7.73 12.84 -25.71
N VAL A 124 8.36 11.74 -25.26
CA VAL A 124 9.29 11.73 -24.14
C VAL A 124 10.47 10.79 -24.44
N GLY A 125 11.69 11.18 -24.08
CA GLY A 125 12.85 10.29 -24.16
C GLY A 125 12.81 9.21 -23.09
N ARG A 126 13.35 8.02 -23.39
CA ARG A 126 13.37 6.88 -22.45
C ARG A 126 14.05 7.23 -21.13
N ASP A 127 15.16 7.95 -21.16
CA ASP A 127 15.92 8.31 -19.95
C ASP A 127 15.15 9.29 -19.05
N ARG A 128 14.47 10.27 -19.66
CA ARG A 128 13.61 11.22 -18.92
C ARG A 128 12.38 10.54 -18.35
N LEU A 129 11.75 9.65 -19.12
CA LEU A 129 10.64 8.85 -18.63
C LEU A 129 11.09 7.98 -17.44
N GLN A 130 12.28 7.39 -17.51
CA GLN A 130 12.84 6.58 -16.43
C GLN A 130 13.07 7.43 -15.17
N SER A 131 13.66 8.62 -15.30
CA SER A 131 13.83 9.52 -14.14
C SER A 131 12.51 9.90 -13.50
N VAL A 132 11.45 10.05 -14.30
CA VAL A 132 10.11 10.31 -13.76
C VAL A 132 9.56 9.08 -13.09
N ILE A 133 9.69 7.88 -13.65
CA ILE A 133 9.25 6.63 -13.01
C ILE A 133 9.94 6.44 -11.66
N ASP A 134 11.23 6.75 -11.59
CA ASP A 134 12.04 6.68 -10.37
C ASP A 134 11.64 7.77 -9.36
N GLN A 135 11.22 8.96 -9.83
CA GLN A 135 10.72 10.08 -9.01
C GLN A 135 9.24 9.97 -8.62
N SER A 136 8.42 9.25 -9.40
CA SER A 136 6.95 9.13 -9.27
C SER A 136 6.50 8.27 -8.07
N GLY A 137 7.37 8.08 -7.07
CA GLY A 137 6.98 7.49 -5.80
C GLY A 137 6.49 6.03 -5.89
N ARG A 138 6.90 5.24 -6.91
CA ARG A 138 6.87 3.79 -6.72
C ARG A 138 7.93 3.47 -5.69
N ARG A 139 7.51 3.33 -4.42
CA ARG A 139 8.36 2.77 -3.37
C ARG A 139 9.08 1.58 -3.96
N PRO A 140 10.42 1.56 -3.98
CA PRO A 140 11.17 0.51 -4.62
C PRO A 140 10.69 -0.84 -4.08
N LEU A 141 10.45 -1.81 -4.94
CA LEU A 141 9.92 -3.11 -4.52
C LEU A 141 10.90 -3.75 -3.54
N ILE A 142 10.39 -4.27 -2.42
CA ILE A 142 11.23 -4.82 -1.36
C ILE A 142 12.15 -5.94 -1.87
N GLY A 143 11.65 -6.77 -2.79
CA GLY A 143 12.44 -7.82 -3.44
C GLY A 143 13.61 -7.26 -4.25
N GLU A 144 13.39 -6.19 -5.02
CA GLU A 144 14.46 -5.55 -5.79
C GLU A 144 15.51 -4.91 -4.88
N LEU A 145 15.10 -4.26 -3.79
CA LEU A 145 16.02 -3.70 -2.80
C LEU A 145 16.90 -4.77 -2.17
N LEU A 146 16.32 -5.93 -1.85
CA LEU A 146 17.07 -7.07 -1.29
C LEU A 146 18.04 -7.69 -2.28
N VAL A 147 17.73 -7.64 -3.58
CA VAL A 147 18.67 -8.06 -4.64
C VAL A 147 19.78 -7.04 -4.84
N GLN A 148 19.44 -5.75 -4.90
CA GLN A 148 20.41 -4.66 -5.09
C GLN A 148 21.41 -4.56 -3.94
N SER A 149 20.96 -4.80 -2.71
CA SER A 149 21.82 -4.85 -1.51
C SER A 149 22.64 -6.15 -1.40
N GLY A 150 22.45 -7.11 -2.31
CA GLY A 150 23.15 -8.39 -2.31
C GLY A 150 22.68 -9.37 -1.23
N HIS A 151 21.59 -9.08 -0.52
CA HIS A 151 21.03 -9.96 0.50
C HIS A 151 20.31 -11.18 -0.09
N VAL A 152 19.74 -11.04 -1.30
CA VAL A 152 19.02 -12.11 -2.01
C VAL A 152 19.51 -12.20 -3.45
N LYS A 153 19.70 -13.42 -3.97
CA LYS A 153 19.97 -13.61 -5.41
C LYS A 153 18.67 -13.53 -6.21
N ARG A 154 18.70 -12.98 -7.42
CA ARG A 154 17.53 -12.91 -8.32
C ARG A 154 16.78 -14.24 -8.42
N LYS A 155 17.48 -15.36 -8.60
CA LYS A 155 16.87 -16.70 -8.68
C LYS A 155 16.11 -17.11 -7.41
N ASP A 156 16.61 -16.73 -6.23
CA ASP A 156 15.97 -17.04 -4.96
C ASP A 156 14.74 -16.15 -4.72
N LEU A 157 14.80 -14.88 -5.14
CA LEU A 157 13.66 -13.98 -5.15
C LEU A 157 12.54 -14.49 -6.06
N ASP A 158 12.86 -14.93 -7.28
CA ASP A 158 11.87 -15.46 -8.22
C ASP A 158 11.16 -16.69 -7.64
N ARG A 159 11.92 -17.59 -6.98
CA ARG A 159 11.35 -18.75 -6.28
C ARG A 159 10.42 -18.35 -5.13
N ALA A 160 10.76 -17.31 -4.38
CA ALA A 160 9.92 -16.79 -3.31
C ALA A 160 8.63 -16.16 -3.85
N LEU A 161 8.70 -15.43 -4.95
CA LEU A 161 7.53 -14.85 -5.63
C LEU A 161 6.57 -15.93 -6.13
N THR A 162 7.05 -16.99 -6.78
CA THR A 162 6.20 -18.11 -7.23
C THR A 162 5.47 -18.79 -6.06
N ARG A 163 6.15 -18.94 -4.91
CA ARG A 163 5.49 -19.45 -3.70
C ARG A 163 4.48 -18.46 -3.12
N GLN A 164 4.78 -17.16 -3.15
CA GLN A 164 3.86 -16.13 -2.67
C GLN A 164 2.59 -16.08 -3.52
N GLU A 165 2.69 -16.26 -4.84
CA GLU A 165 1.53 -16.28 -5.74
C GLU A 165 0.56 -17.43 -5.42
N SER A 166 1.07 -18.57 -4.95
CA SER A 166 0.26 -19.74 -4.63
C SER A 166 -0.24 -19.76 -3.18
N ALA A 167 0.54 -19.26 -2.22
CA ALA A 167 0.21 -19.27 -0.80
C ALA A 167 -0.39 -17.95 -0.28
N GLY A 168 -0.23 -16.85 -1.00
CA GLY A 168 -0.53 -15.49 -0.53
C GLY A 168 0.45 -14.99 0.54
N GLY A 169 0.09 -13.88 1.19
CA GLY A 169 0.88 -13.29 2.29
C GLY A 169 1.95 -12.30 1.85
N MET A 170 2.76 -11.84 2.81
CA MET A 170 3.81 -10.84 2.58
C MET A 170 5.11 -11.51 2.09
N LEU A 171 5.73 -10.94 1.05
CA LEU A 171 6.98 -11.44 0.49
C LEU A 171 8.12 -11.47 1.52
N GLY A 172 8.18 -10.49 2.42
CA GLY A 172 9.19 -10.43 3.49
C GLY A 172 9.12 -11.64 4.41
N ASP A 173 7.92 -12.00 4.88
CA ASP A 173 7.69 -13.17 5.74
C ASP A 173 8.03 -14.47 5.01
N MET A 174 7.72 -14.53 3.71
CA MET A 174 8.10 -15.68 2.89
C MET A 174 9.62 -15.82 2.78
N LEU A 175 10.34 -14.73 2.53
CA LEU A 175 11.80 -14.73 2.45
C LEU A 175 12.44 -15.10 3.80
N LEU A 176 11.87 -14.64 4.93
CA LEU A 176 12.30 -15.03 6.27
C LEU A 176 12.05 -16.52 6.53
N SER A 177 10.85 -17.03 6.26
CA SER A 177 10.51 -18.45 6.50
C SER A 177 11.29 -19.41 5.62
N MET A 178 11.76 -18.96 4.46
CA MET A 178 12.65 -19.71 3.57
C MET A 178 14.14 -19.56 3.96
N ASN A 179 14.46 -18.86 5.06
CA ASN A 179 15.82 -18.53 5.50
C ASN A 179 16.66 -17.85 4.40
N LEU A 180 16.03 -17.07 3.51
CA LEU A 180 16.71 -16.34 2.45
C LEU A 180 17.22 -14.97 2.90
N ILE A 181 16.61 -14.41 3.95
CA ILE A 181 17.03 -13.17 4.60
C ILE A 181 16.90 -13.30 6.12
N SER A 182 17.59 -12.43 6.84
CA SER A 182 17.44 -12.24 8.29
C SER A 182 16.44 -11.11 8.61
N PRO A 183 15.89 -11.05 9.83
CA PRO A 183 15.03 -9.94 10.27
C PRO A 183 15.71 -8.57 10.15
N ALA A 184 17.01 -8.50 10.38
CA ALA A 184 17.79 -7.28 10.24
C ALA A 184 17.85 -6.81 8.77
N GLN A 185 18.16 -7.73 7.84
CA GLN A 185 18.20 -7.40 6.41
C GLN A 185 16.83 -6.98 5.86
N LEU A 186 15.75 -7.64 6.30
CA LEU A 186 14.40 -7.24 5.92
C LEU A 186 14.10 -5.82 6.39
N ALA A 187 14.39 -5.53 7.66
CA ALA A 187 14.14 -4.21 8.23
C ALA A 187 15.04 -3.13 7.59
N ASP A 188 16.28 -3.46 7.18
CA ASP A 188 17.14 -2.52 6.42
C ASP A 188 16.50 -2.14 5.08
N ALA A 189 16.03 -3.14 4.34
CA ALA A 189 15.35 -2.93 3.08
C ALA A 189 14.02 -2.15 3.24
N LEU A 190 13.25 -2.44 4.29
CA LEU A 190 12.01 -1.70 4.60
C LEU A 190 12.27 -0.25 4.98
N ALA A 191 13.38 0.02 5.68
CA ALA A 191 13.77 1.39 6.02
C ALA A 191 14.17 2.18 4.77
N VAL A 192 14.91 1.57 3.84
CA VAL A 192 15.20 2.19 2.54
C VAL A 192 13.91 2.44 1.75
N GLN A 193 13.03 1.44 1.68
CA GLN A 193 11.74 1.54 0.96
C GLN A 193 10.84 2.66 1.51
N GLY A 194 10.89 2.89 2.82
CA GLY A 194 10.08 3.88 3.52
C GLY A 194 10.78 5.21 3.80
N HIS A 195 12.02 5.40 3.32
CA HIS A 195 12.87 6.56 3.65
C HIS A 195 13.01 6.81 5.17
N MET A 196 13.11 5.72 5.94
CA MET A 196 13.26 5.75 7.39
C MET A 196 14.71 5.47 7.80
N LYS A 197 15.09 5.94 8.99
CA LYS A 197 16.36 5.56 9.61
C LYS A 197 16.21 4.19 10.29
N ARG A 198 17.27 3.37 10.25
CA ARG A 198 17.33 2.14 11.05
C ARG A 198 17.82 2.40 12.46
N LEU A 199 17.41 1.53 13.37
CA LEU A 199 18.04 1.40 14.66
C LEU A 199 19.47 0.89 14.48
N THR A 200 20.46 1.68 14.89
CA THR A 200 21.88 1.28 14.85
C THR A 200 22.46 1.05 16.25
N GLY A 201 21.81 1.57 17.29
CA GLY A 201 22.19 1.44 18.69
C GLY A 201 21.27 2.26 19.60
N TYR A 202 21.34 1.99 20.90
CA TYR A 202 20.57 2.69 21.92
C TYR A 202 21.28 2.64 23.27
N ASP A 203 21.06 3.66 24.11
CA ASP A 203 21.48 3.65 25.51
C ASP A 203 20.44 2.88 26.34
N ARG A 204 20.89 1.85 27.04
CA ARG A 204 20.02 1.00 27.86
C ARG A 204 19.37 1.78 29.01
N GLN A 205 20.09 2.70 29.64
CA GLN A 205 19.55 3.47 30.76
C GLN A 205 18.44 4.41 30.30
N GLU A 206 18.60 4.98 29.11
CA GLU A 206 17.62 5.88 28.50
C GLU A 206 16.31 5.14 28.18
N VAL A 207 16.41 3.93 27.61
CA VAL A 207 15.25 3.07 27.33
C VAL A 207 14.44 2.74 28.60
N ILE A 208 15.13 2.51 29.72
CA ILE A 208 14.49 2.19 31.01
C ILE A 208 13.83 3.43 31.62
N ARG A 209 14.50 4.58 31.55
CA ARG A 209 14.07 5.83 32.20
C ARG A 209 12.90 6.49 31.47
N SER A 210 12.97 6.54 30.15
CA SER A 210 12.11 7.37 29.30
C SER A 210 10.98 6.57 28.67
N LYS A 211 10.38 5.62 29.41
CA LYS A 211 9.41 4.66 28.87
C LYS A 211 8.05 5.30 28.56
N LEU A 212 7.44 4.86 27.46
CA LEU A 212 6.01 5.12 27.21
C LEU A 212 5.16 4.42 28.26
N PRO A 213 3.96 4.94 28.59
CA PRO A 213 2.94 4.15 29.26
C PRO A 213 2.71 2.84 28.48
N GLU A 214 2.68 1.70 29.17
CA GLU A 214 2.68 0.38 28.53
C GLU A 214 1.53 0.21 27.52
N LYS A 215 0.33 0.70 27.86
CA LYS A 215 -0.82 0.71 26.94
C LYS A 215 -0.52 1.43 25.63
N ALA A 216 0.18 2.56 25.69
CA ALA A 216 0.60 3.30 24.50
C ALA A 216 1.68 2.54 23.74
N ALA A 217 2.71 2.04 24.42
CA ALA A 217 3.77 1.24 23.81
C ALA A 217 3.20 0.04 23.02
N ARG A 218 2.21 -0.66 23.58
CA ARG A 218 1.53 -1.80 22.93
C ARG A 218 0.64 -1.35 21.76
N LYS A 219 -0.14 -0.28 21.94
CA LYS A 219 -1.02 0.28 20.89
C LYS A 219 -0.21 0.68 19.65
N PHE A 220 0.91 1.37 19.86
CA PHE A 220 1.74 1.88 18.77
C PHE A 220 2.87 0.93 18.37
N LYS A 221 3.07 -0.18 19.09
CA LYS A 221 4.20 -1.11 18.93
C LYS A 221 5.54 -0.36 18.85
N ALA A 222 5.72 0.61 19.74
CA ALA A 222 6.84 1.53 19.73
C ALA A 222 7.48 1.66 21.11
N ILE A 223 8.80 1.82 21.14
CA ILE A 223 9.59 1.96 22.38
C ILE A 223 10.48 3.18 22.26
N VAL A 224 10.54 3.99 23.32
CA VAL A 224 11.44 5.14 23.37
C VAL A 224 12.87 4.65 23.54
N ILE A 225 13.74 5.10 22.63
CA ILE A 225 15.16 4.77 22.65
C ILE A 225 16.03 5.98 23.03
N ARG A 226 15.46 7.19 22.95
CA ARG A 226 16.09 8.44 23.32
C ARG A 226 15.05 9.52 23.57
N GLN A 227 15.12 10.21 24.70
CA GLN A 227 14.29 11.38 24.96
C GLN A 227 15.14 12.58 25.38
N SER A 228 14.90 13.72 24.76
CA SER A 228 15.48 15.01 25.15
C SER A 228 14.41 16.09 25.13
N ALA A 229 14.73 17.27 25.66
CA ALA A 229 13.79 18.39 25.79
C ALA A 229 13.15 18.82 24.45
N GLY A 230 13.80 18.57 23.32
CA GLY A 230 13.32 18.97 21.99
C GLY A 230 12.91 17.84 21.05
N GLN A 231 13.20 16.58 21.39
CA GLN A 231 12.90 15.45 20.51
C GLN A 231 12.81 14.13 21.27
N CYS A 232 11.84 13.30 20.90
CA CYS A 232 11.73 11.92 21.32
C CYS A 232 11.96 11.00 20.11
N VAL A 233 12.88 10.04 20.25
CA VAL A 233 13.12 9.01 19.23
C VAL A 233 12.52 7.71 19.70
N VAL A 234 11.67 7.13 18.86
CA VAL A 234 11.04 5.83 19.10
C VAL A 234 11.51 4.80 18.08
N ALA A 235 11.81 3.60 18.56
CA ALA A 235 11.97 2.43 17.71
C ALA A 235 10.59 1.78 17.50
N ALA A 236 10.26 1.47 16.24
CA ALA A 236 9.04 0.77 15.87
C ALA A 236 9.33 -0.26 14.78
N GLU A 237 8.56 -1.35 14.79
CA GLU A 237 8.69 -2.42 13.77
C GLU A 237 8.11 -2.01 12.42
N ASN A 238 7.07 -1.18 12.44
CA ASN A 238 6.37 -0.71 11.26
C ASN A 238 6.31 0.82 11.24
N ALA A 239 6.18 1.39 10.04
CA ALA A 239 6.01 2.83 9.90
C ALA A 239 4.72 3.29 10.57
N LEU A 240 4.83 4.26 11.47
CA LEU A 240 3.71 4.94 12.09
C LEU A 240 3.14 5.99 11.12
N SER A 241 1.81 6.13 11.11
CA SER A 241 1.15 7.21 10.38
C SER A 241 1.45 8.58 11.00
N ALA A 242 1.29 9.65 10.22
CA ALA A 242 1.44 11.01 10.74
C ALA A 242 0.52 11.29 11.95
N THR A 243 -0.69 10.72 11.94
CA THR A 243 -1.63 10.80 13.07
C THR A 243 -1.13 10.07 14.31
N GLN A 244 -0.54 8.87 14.15
CA GLN A 244 0.06 8.11 15.26
C GLN A 244 1.29 8.81 15.84
N ILE A 245 2.15 9.38 14.99
CA ILE A 245 3.32 10.16 15.41
C ILE A 245 2.89 11.39 16.23
N HIS A 246 1.86 12.12 15.75
CA HIS A 246 1.32 13.27 16.48
C HIS A 246 0.65 12.86 17.80
N GLU A 247 -0.09 11.75 17.82
CA GLU A 247 -0.70 11.21 19.04
C GLU A 247 0.37 10.83 20.07
N LEU A 248 1.40 10.10 19.67
CA LEU A 248 2.55 9.78 20.51
C LEU A 248 3.24 11.04 21.03
N GLY A 249 3.44 12.04 20.18
CA GLY A 249 4.08 13.30 20.56
C GLY A 249 3.36 14.03 21.70
N ARG A 250 2.03 13.96 21.76
CA ARG A 250 1.26 14.47 22.91
C ARG A 250 1.49 13.67 24.19
N ILE A 251 1.65 12.35 24.08
CA ILE A 251 1.88 11.46 25.23
C ILE A 251 3.27 11.72 25.84
N VAL A 252 4.30 11.87 24.99
CA VAL A 252 5.68 12.13 25.46
C VAL A 252 6.00 13.62 25.66
N ALA A 253 5.04 14.50 25.38
CA ALA A 253 5.18 15.96 25.41
C ALA A 253 6.39 16.49 24.62
N SER A 254 6.70 15.86 23.48
CA SER A 254 7.86 16.21 22.64
C SER A 254 7.65 15.70 21.20
N PRO A 255 8.18 16.38 20.16
CA PRO A 255 8.11 15.89 18.79
C PRO A 255 8.75 14.50 18.63
N VAL A 256 8.01 13.57 18.00
CA VAL A 256 8.45 12.18 17.84
C VAL A 256 9.08 11.97 16.47
N THR A 257 10.25 11.35 16.46
CA THR A 257 10.89 10.80 15.25
C THR A 257 10.97 9.29 15.39
N GLN A 258 10.56 8.55 14.36
CA GLN A 258 10.66 7.10 14.37
C GLN A 258 11.97 6.61 13.74
N VAL A 259 12.46 5.49 14.25
CA VAL A 259 13.43 4.63 13.58
C VAL A 259 12.86 3.23 13.46
N LEU A 260 13.21 2.54 12.37
CA LEU A 260 12.76 1.18 12.14
C LEU A 260 13.65 0.18 12.90
N ALA A 261 13.03 -0.73 13.63
CA ALA A 261 13.70 -1.84 14.31
C ALA A 261 13.14 -3.18 13.80
N SER A 262 14.00 -4.19 13.71
CA SER A 262 13.59 -5.55 13.40
C SER A 262 12.83 -6.16 14.58
N SER A 263 12.09 -7.25 14.33
CA SER A 263 11.34 -7.97 15.37
C SER A 263 12.23 -8.39 16.55
N GLN A 264 13.44 -8.87 16.28
CA GLN A 264 14.41 -9.25 17.32
C GLN A 264 14.91 -8.06 18.14
N GLU A 265 15.13 -6.92 17.50
CA GLU A 265 15.54 -5.69 18.20
C GLU A 265 14.40 -5.17 19.08
N MET A 266 13.16 -5.20 18.57
CA MET A 266 11.98 -4.83 19.33
C MET A 266 11.78 -5.74 20.54
N GLU A 267 11.95 -7.05 20.40
CA GLU A 267 11.85 -8.01 21.51
C GLU A 267 12.85 -7.70 22.65
N ARG A 268 14.12 -7.38 22.29
CA ARG A 268 15.14 -6.96 23.26
C ARG A 268 14.76 -5.65 23.95
N LEU A 269 14.27 -4.67 23.20
CA LEU A 269 13.83 -3.38 23.74
C LEU A 269 12.62 -3.55 24.68
N TRP A 270 11.65 -4.40 24.33
CA TRP A 270 10.50 -4.71 25.17
C TRP A 270 10.92 -5.32 26.49
N THR A 271 11.81 -6.31 26.42
CA THR A 271 12.38 -6.96 27.59
C THR A 271 13.11 -5.95 28.48
N LEU A 272 13.87 -5.04 27.88
CA LEU A 272 14.61 -4.03 28.62
C LEU A 272 13.71 -2.98 29.29
N ALA A 273 12.70 -2.47 28.58
CA ALA A 273 11.87 -1.36 29.05
C ALA A 273 10.76 -1.79 30.03
N TYR A 274 10.22 -3.01 29.88
CA TYR A 274 8.97 -3.43 30.54
C TYR A 274 9.04 -4.77 31.28
N ALA A 275 10.22 -5.40 31.44
CA ALA A 275 10.32 -6.68 32.16
C ALA A 275 9.74 -6.64 33.59
N SER A 276 9.93 -5.54 34.32
CA SER A 276 9.40 -5.37 35.68
C SER A 276 7.88 -5.20 35.72
N ASP A 277 7.29 -4.64 34.67
CA ASP A 277 5.84 -4.41 34.58
C ASP A 277 5.10 -5.73 34.32
N TRP A 278 5.70 -6.63 33.51
CA TRP A 278 5.24 -8.00 33.30
C TRP A 278 5.18 -8.85 34.58
N LEU A 279 6.19 -8.71 35.46
CA LEU A 279 6.22 -9.37 36.77
C LEU A 279 5.07 -8.86 37.66
N ARG A 280 4.84 -7.54 37.72
CA ARG A 280 3.73 -6.95 38.47
C ARG A 280 2.37 -7.39 37.94
N GLU A 281 2.15 -7.38 36.62
CA GLU A 281 0.88 -7.78 36.03
C GLU A 281 0.58 -9.27 36.28
N SER A 282 1.61 -10.13 36.24
CA SER A 282 1.46 -11.56 36.58
C SER A 282 1.12 -11.78 38.05
N THR A 283 1.77 -11.05 38.97
CA THR A 283 1.43 -11.11 40.41
C THR A 283 0.07 -10.51 40.73
N GLU A 284 -0.34 -9.47 40.01
CA GLU A 284 -1.60 -8.75 40.25
C GLU A 284 -2.80 -9.49 39.64
N LYS A 285 -2.65 -10.09 38.45
CA LYS A 285 -3.67 -11.00 37.88
C LYS A 285 -3.91 -12.20 38.77
N LEU A 286 -2.85 -12.80 39.33
CA LEU A 286 -3.00 -13.85 40.35
C LEU A 286 -3.76 -13.33 41.58
N ARG A 287 -3.49 -12.08 42.02
CA ARG A 287 -4.18 -11.45 43.15
C ARG A 287 -5.67 -11.19 42.90
N THR A 288 -6.05 -10.81 41.68
CA THR A 288 -7.43 -10.45 41.33
C THR A 288 -8.27 -11.61 40.82
N GLU A 289 -7.67 -12.58 40.11
CA GLU A 289 -8.38 -13.70 39.47
C GLU A 289 -8.31 -14.99 40.30
N GLN A 290 -7.29 -15.16 41.15
CA GLN A 290 -7.11 -16.31 42.05
C GLN A 290 -6.57 -15.87 43.44
N PRO A 291 -7.35 -15.09 44.21
CA PRO A 291 -6.91 -14.50 45.47
C PRO A 291 -6.42 -15.54 46.50
N GLU A 292 -6.94 -16.76 46.45
CA GLU A 292 -6.54 -17.91 47.28
C GLU A 292 -5.08 -18.37 47.08
N ASN A 293 -4.49 -18.06 45.93
CA ASN A 293 -3.11 -18.42 45.59
C ASN A 293 -2.10 -17.28 45.84
N SER A 294 -2.57 -16.15 46.37
CA SER A 294 -1.71 -15.02 46.74
C SER A 294 -0.99 -15.25 48.06
N ALA A 295 0.34 -15.06 48.07
CA ALA A 295 1.18 -15.19 49.26
C ALA A 295 0.67 -14.37 50.48
N SER A 296 -0.06 -13.27 50.23
CA SER A 296 -0.67 -12.44 51.28
C SER A 296 -1.80 -13.11 52.07
N GLN A 297 -2.56 -14.05 51.49
CA GLN A 297 -3.57 -14.82 52.23
C GLN A 297 -2.96 -15.98 53.02
N THR A 298 -1.87 -16.57 52.52
CA THR A 298 -1.20 -17.69 53.17
C THR A 298 -0.57 -17.29 54.51
N PHE A 299 -0.06 -16.06 54.65
CA PHE A 299 0.49 -15.57 55.91
C PHE A 299 -0.56 -15.06 56.92
N SER A 300 -1.75 -14.65 56.47
CA SER A 300 -2.83 -14.14 57.35
C SER A 300 -3.53 -15.26 58.14
N ARG A 301 -3.70 -16.44 57.53
CA ARG A 301 -4.31 -17.61 58.20
C ARG A 301 -3.44 -18.24 59.27
N TYR A 302 -2.12 -17.99 59.29
CA TYR A 302 -1.23 -18.57 60.30
C TYR A 302 -1.12 -17.72 61.59
N ARG A 303 -1.60 -16.47 61.57
CA ARG A 303 -1.57 -15.57 62.75
C ARG A 303 -2.88 -15.49 63.53
N SER A 304 -3.93 -16.15 63.06
CA SER A 304 -5.27 -16.13 63.68
C SER A 304 -5.67 -17.46 64.33
N SER A 305 -4.72 -18.40 64.48
CA SER A 305 -4.92 -19.71 65.12
C SER A 305 -3.95 -19.97 66.30
N GLY A 306 -3.45 -18.91 66.93
CA GLY A 306 -2.69 -18.96 68.19
C GLY A 306 -3.45 -18.22 69.29
#